data_AF-A0A7W8X9M9-F1
#
_entry.id   AF-A0A7W8X9M9-F1
#
_cell.length_a   1.000
_cell.length_b   1.000
_cell.length_c   1.000
_cell.angle_alpha   90.00
_cell.angle_beta   90.00
_cell.angle_gamma   90.00
#
_symmetry.space_group_name_H-M   'P 1'
#
loop_
_entity.id
_entity.type
_entity.pdbx_description
1 polymer ?
#
loop_
_entity_poly.entity_id
_entity_poly.type
_entity_poly.pdbx_seq_one_letter_code
_entity_poly.pdbx_strand_id
1 'polypeptide(L)'
;MTHIKISLAAAFVVGICAGPVAAQDSSCPRAGADAPLALHADWIMKGWERNEGDGKFVFAQKLNRYYDLENTKGVFYDNFAPGSTQLFDNSARYGANWEAL
;
A
#
# COMPACT_ATOMS: atom_id res chain seq x y z
N MET A 1 51.48 -35.02 24.39
CA MET A 1 50.13 -34.83 24.96
C MET A 1 49.63 -33.49 24.44
N THR A 2 48.63 -33.55 23.57
CA THR A 2 48.24 -32.50 22.62
C THR A 2 47.37 -31.44 23.29
N HIS A 3 47.74 -30.17 23.15
CA HIS A 3 46.99 -29.04 23.72
C HIS A 3 45.66 -28.84 22.99
N ILE A 4 44.54 -29.05 23.69
CA ILE A 4 43.20 -28.69 23.26
C ILE A 4 43.08 -27.16 23.30
N LYS A 5 43.04 -26.53 22.13
CA LYS A 5 42.67 -25.11 21.99
C LYS A 5 41.22 -25.05 21.51
N ILE A 6 40.30 -24.86 22.45
CA ILE A 6 38.91 -24.52 22.18
C ILE A 6 38.93 -23.16 21.47
N SER A 7 38.72 -23.18 20.16
CA SER A 7 38.64 -21.96 19.36
C SER A 7 37.24 -21.37 19.52
N LEU A 8 37.22 -20.10 19.93
CA LEU A 8 36.07 -19.21 20.08
C LEU A 8 35.02 -19.40 18.96
N ALA A 9 33.80 -19.76 19.35
CA ALA A 9 32.63 -19.59 18.50
C ALA A 9 32.29 -18.09 18.44
N ALA A 10 32.77 -17.44 17.39
CA ALA A 10 32.37 -16.07 17.04
C ALA A 10 32.03 -16.01 15.55
N ALA A 11 30.91 -16.63 15.17
CA ALA A 11 30.25 -16.31 13.91
C ALA A 11 29.00 -15.49 14.24
N PHE A 12 29.21 -14.18 14.15
CA PHE A 12 28.26 -13.10 14.29
C PHE A 12 26.98 -13.41 13.50
N VAL A 13 25.83 -13.32 14.17
CA VAL A 13 24.50 -13.37 13.55
C VAL A 13 24.39 -12.18 12.58
N VAL A 14 24.66 -12.42 11.30
CA VAL A 14 24.40 -11.47 10.23
C VAL A 14 23.18 -11.97 9.47
N GLY A 15 22.07 -11.23 9.58
CA GLY A 15 20.98 -11.33 8.61
C GLY A 15 19.60 -11.62 9.18
N ILE A 16 19.09 -10.84 10.15
CA ILE A 16 17.66 -10.87 10.53
C ILE A 16 16.95 -9.54 10.14
N CYS A 17 17.53 -8.72 9.26
CA CYS A 17 16.87 -7.51 8.75
C CYS A 17 16.63 -7.51 7.24
N ALA A 18 16.73 -8.65 6.56
CA ALA A 18 16.17 -8.76 5.22
C ALA A 18 14.64 -8.81 5.35
N GLY A 19 14.01 -7.64 5.37
CA GLY A 19 12.59 -7.51 5.05
C GLY A 19 12.31 -8.24 3.72
N PRO A 20 11.03 -8.54 3.40
CA PRO A 20 10.71 -9.42 2.29
C PRO A 20 11.25 -8.84 0.98
N VAL A 21 12.39 -9.35 0.52
CA VAL A 21 12.94 -9.09 -0.83
C VAL A 21 11.95 -9.55 -1.90
N ALA A 22 11.02 -10.45 -1.53
CA ALA A 22 9.95 -10.97 -2.36
C ALA A 22 8.90 -9.94 -2.83
N ALA A 23 8.88 -8.71 -2.29
CA ALA A 23 8.03 -7.62 -2.79
C ALA A 23 8.74 -6.67 -3.76
N GLN A 24 10.02 -6.90 -4.06
CA GLN A 24 10.77 -6.09 -5.03
C GLN A 24 10.56 -6.63 -6.44
N ASP A 25 9.38 -6.38 -7.00
CA ASP A 25 9.19 -6.52 -8.44
C ASP A 25 10.16 -5.57 -9.17
N SER A 26 10.94 -6.10 -10.11
CA SER A 26 11.87 -5.30 -10.92
C SER A 26 11.17 -4.20 -11.72
N SER A 27 9.85 -4.32 -11.93
CA SER A 27 9.01 -3.33 -12.60
C SER A 27 8.55 -2.19 -11.69
N CYS A 28 8.61 -2.35 -10.36
CA CYS A 28 8.17 -1.30 -9.43
C CYS A 28 9.20 -0.15 -9.36
N PRO A 29 8.80 1.09 -9.68
CA PRO A 29 9.70 2.23 -9.62
C PRO A 29 10.28 2.44 -8.22
N ARG A 30 11.60 2.64 -8.12
CA ARG A 30 12.28 2.89 -6.84
C ARG A 30 12.34 4.37 -6.45
N ALA A 31 12.16 5.27 -7.40
CA ALA A 31 12.21 6.71 -7.22
C ALA A 31 11.29 7.42 -8.21
N GLY A 32 11.03 8.72 -7.98
CA GLY A 32 10.11 9.52 -8.79
C GLY A 32 8.66 9.43 -8.33
N ALA A 33 7.75 10.05 -9.09
CA ALA A 33 6.34 10.19 -8.73
C ALA A 33 5.59 8.85 -8.65
N ASP A 34 6.07 7.82 -9.36
CA ASP A 34 5.47 6.49 -9.39
C ASP A 34 6.12 5.50 -8.41
N ALA A 35 7.08 5.98 -7.60
CA ALA A 35 7.61 5.15 -6.52
C ALA A 35 6.54 4.96 -5.44
N PRO A 36 6.43 3.77 -4.82
CA PRO A 36 5.38 3.47 -3.85
C PRO A 36 5.23 4.50 -2.73
N LEU A 37 6.33 5.00 -2.19
CA LEU A 37 6.29 6.02 -1.13
C LEU A 37 5.72 7.34 -1.62
N ALA A 38 6.10 7.79 -2.82
CA ALA A 38 5.60 9.03 -3.40
C ALA A 38 4.11 8.91 -3.77
N LEU A 39 3.72 7.79 -4.38
CA LEU A 39 2.33 7.48 -4.69
C LEU A 39 1.47 7.42 -3.42
N HIS A 40 1.94 6.76 -2.36
CA HIS A 40 1.21 6.66 -1.10
C HIS A 40 1.00 8.03 -0.44
N ALA A 41 2.04 8.86 -0.39
CA ALA A 41 1.93 10.21 0.16
C ALA A 41 0.95 11.07 -0.63
N ASP A 42 1.00 11.00 -1.96
CA ASP A 42 0.09 11.75 -2.83
C ASP A 42 -1.36 11.25 -2.72
N TRP A 43 -1.55 9.93 -2.64
CA TRP A 43 -2.85 9.30 -2.43
C TRP A 43 -3.54 9.77 -1.14
N ILE A 44 -2.84 9.71 0.00
CA ILE A 44 -3.41 10.07 1.31
C ILE A 44 -3.62 11.58 1.42
N MET A 45 -2.65 12.38 0.96
CA MET A 45 -2.69 13.82 1.20
C MET A 45 -3.54 14.59 0.18
N LYS A 46 -3.64 14.10 -1.06
CA LYS A 46 -4.28 14.83 -2.16
C LYS A 46 -5.31 14.01 -2.92
N GLY A 47 -5.09 12.70 -3.05
CA GLY A 47 -5.99 11.82 -3.81
C GLY A 47 -7.44 11.96 -3.34
N TRP A 48 -7.66 11.97 -2.03
CA TRP A 48 -8.99 12.09 -1.41
C TRP A 48 -9.44 13.52 -1.11
N GLU A 49 -8.61 14.53 -1.36
CA GLU A 49 -8.91 15.92 -1.00
C GLU A 49 -10.16 16.44 -1.72
N ARG A 50 -11.01 17.19 -1.00
CA ARG A 50 -12.18 17.88 -1.55
C ARG A 50 -12.27 19.28 -0.94
N ASN A 51 -12.65 20.25 -1.76
CA ASN A 51 -12.88 21.63 -1.37
C ASN A 51 -14.36 22.01 -1.45
N GLU A 52 -14.75 23.05 -0.71
CA GLU A 52 -16.09 23.62 -0.83
C GLU A 52 -16.30 24.17 -2.26
N GLY A 53 -17.43 23.81 -2.87
CA GLY A 53 -17.74 24.15 -4.26
C GLY A 53 -17.22 23.15 -5.30
N ASP A 54 -16.46 22.12 -4.90
CA ASP A 54 -16.15 21.01 -5.81
C ASP A 54 -17.44 20.34 -6.31
N GLY A 55 -17.42 19.91 -7.57
CA GLY A 55 -18.52 19.17 -8.18
C GLY A 55 -18.76 17.80 -7.52
N LYS A 56 -19.64 17.01 -8.14
CA LYS A 56 -19.92 15.65 -7.70
C LYS A 56 -18.62 14.82 -7.68
N PHE A 57 -18.37 14.15 -6.56
CA PHE A 57 -17.28 13.19 -6.45
C PHE A 57 -17.57 11.95 -7.32
N VAL A 58 -16.65 11.63 -8.22
CA VAL A 58 -16.67 10.40 -9.05
C VAL A 58 -15.39 9.63 -8.78
N PHE A 59 -15.49 8.56 -8.00
CA PHE A 59 -14.36 7.77 -7.51
C PHE A 59 -13.49 7.25 -8.66
N ALA A 60 -14.13 6.70 -9.70
CA ALA A 60 -13.42 6.12 -10.84
C ALA A 60 -12.64 7.17 -11.65
N GLN A 61 -13.03 8.44 -11.61
CA GLN A 61 -12.30 9.51 -12.28
C GLN A 61 -11.18 10.05 -11.39
N LYS A 62 -11.46 10.24 -10.09
CA LYS A 62 -10.52 10.87 -9.18
C LYS A 62 -9.39 9.92 -8.73
N LEU A 63 -9.70 8.64 -8.48
CA LEU A 63 -8.77 7.71 -7.84
C LEU A 63 -8.26 6.56 -8.73
N ASN A 64 -8.52 6.58 -10.03
CA ASN A 64 -8.01 5.55 -10.97
C ASN A 64 -6.48 5.41 -10.98
N ARG A 65 -5.75 6.43 -10.52
CA ARG A 65 -4.28 6.34 -10.35
C ARG A 65 -3.87 5.38 -9.25
N TYR A 66 -4.69 5.22 -8.20
CA TYR A 66 -4.32 4.50 -6.98
C TYR A 66 -5.08 3.18 -6.82
N TYR A 67 -6.20 3.01 -7.53
CA TYR A 67 -7.01 1.80 -7.52
C TYR A 67 -7.04 1.17 -8.90
N ASP A 68 -6.83 -0.14 -8.94
CA ASP A 68 -7.11 -0.92 -10.13
C ASP A 68 -8.64 -1.06 -10.29
N LEU A 69 -9.16 -0.43 -11.35
CA LEU A 69 -10.58 -0.44 -11.68
C LEU A 69 -10.91 -1.44 -12.78
N GLU A 70 -9.90 -2.02 -13.43
CA GLU A 70 -10.07 -3.08 -14.43
C GLU A 70 -10.07 -4.44 -13.74
N ASN A 71 -9.10 -4.68 -12.86
CA ASN A 71 -9.04 -5.83 -11.98
C ASN A 71 -9.41 -5.45 -10.54
N THR A 72 -10.71 -5.31 -10.33
CA THR A 72 -11.26 -4.74 -9.09
C THR A 72 -11.12 -5.61 -7.83
N LYS A 73 -10.71 -6.88 -7.97
CA LYS A 73 -10.66 -7.82 -6.84
C LYS A 73 -9.53 -7.47 -5.88
N GLY A 74 -9.84 -7.36 -4.59
CA GLY A 74 -8.84 -7.02 -3.56
C GLY A 74 -9.39 -7.15 -2.15
N VAL A 75 -8.70 -6.53 -1.19
CA VAL A 75 -9.18 -6.37 0.18
C VAL A 75 -9.05 -4.90 0.54
N PHE A 76 -10.18 -4.25 0.76
CA PHE A 76 -10.25 -2.82 1.07
C PHE A 76 -10.95 -2.67 2.41
N TYR A 77 -10.16 -2.35 3.44
CA TYR A 77 -10.67 -2.06 4.78
C TYR A 77 -10.55 -0.58 5.07
N ASP A 78 -11.63 0.02 5.53
CA ASP A 78 -11.68 1.44 5.88
C ASP A 78 -12.72 1.65 6.98
N ASN A 79 -12.27 2.09 8.16
CA ASN A 79 -13.12 2.32 9.32
C ASN A 79 -13.98 3.59 9.19
N PHE A 80 -13.68 4.45 8.22
CA PHE A 80 -14.47 5.63 7.89
C PHE A 80 -15.39 5.41 6.69
N ALA A 81 -15.36 4.23 6.06
CA ALA A 81 -16.26 3.91 4.97
C ALA A 81 -17.72 4.16 5.40
N PRO A 82 -18.50 4.93 4.62
CA PRO A 82 -19.90 5.14 4.93
C PRO A 82 -20.70 3.83 4.84
N GLY A 83 -21.90 3.79 5.40
CA GLY A 83 -22.77 2.61 5.34
C GLY A 83 -22.50 1.54 6.40
N SER A 84 -22.83 0.29 6.07
CA SER A 84 -22.93 -0.82 7.05
C SER A 84 -21.75 -1.80 7.07
N THR A 85 -20.80 -1.67 6.14
CA THR A 85 -19.58 -2.48 6.10
C THR A 85 -18.35 -1.61 5.97
N GLN A 86 -17.29 -2.04 6.63
CA GLN A 86 -15.95 -1.43 6.56
C GLN A 86 -14.98 -2.27 5.72
N LEU A 87 -15.40 -3.47 5.29
CA LEU A 87 -14.60 -4.40 4.52
C LEU A 87 -15.25 -4.66 3.16
N PHE A 88 -14.45 -4.53 2.10
CA PHE A 88 -14.86 -4.75 0.72
C PHE A 88 -13.85 -5.63 0.02
N ASP A 89 -14.33 -6.44 -0.91
CA ASP A 89 -13.53 -7.33 -1.76
C ASP A 89 -13.38 -6.82 -3.21
N ASN A 90 -13.92 -5.61 -3.47
CA ASN A 90 -14.04 -5.02 -4.79
C ASN A 90 -13.83 -3.50 -4.74
N SER A 91 -12.83 -2.99 -5.46
CA SER A 91 -12.46 -1.56 -5.46
C SER A 91 -13.57 -0.66 -5.98
N ALA A 92 -14.30 -1.07 -7.01
CA ALA A 92 -15.40 -0.29 -7.56
C ALA A 92 -16.57 -0.18 -6.58
N ARG A 93 -16.89 -1.26 -5.85
CA ARG A 93 -17.92 -1.22 -4.79
C ARG A 93 -17.48 -0.38 -3.59
N TYR A 94 -16.22 -0.49 -3.18
CA TYR A 94 -15.65 0.38 -2.15
C TYR A 94 -15.76 1.85 -2.56
N GLY A 95 -15.38 2.19 -3.80
CA GLY A 95 -15.44 3.55 -4.30
C GLY A 95 -16.83 4.15 -4.41
N ALA A 96 -17.78 3.37 -4.95
CA ALA A 96 -19.18 3.78 -5.07
C ALA A 96 -19.82 4.13 -3.72
N ASN A 97 -19.33 3.55 -2.63
CA ASN A 97 -19.78 3.85 -1.27
C ASN A 97 -19.59 5.33 -0.91
N TRP A 98 -18.56 5.98 -1.44
CA TRP A 98 -18.21 7.38 -1.18
C TRP A 98 -18.93 8.39 -2.07
N GLU A 99 -19.50 7.95 -3.20
CA GLU A 99 -20.18 8.84 -4.16
C GLU A 99 -21.60 9.23 -3.72
N ALA A 100 -22.14 8.57 -2.69
CA ALA A 100 -23.47 8.84 -2.13
C ALA A 100 -23.47 9.95 -1.06
N LEU A 101 -22.32 10.55 -0.76
CA LEU A 101 -22.12 11.62 0.23
C LEU A 101 -22.03 13.01 -0.43
#